data_AF-A0AAD4JQ15-F1
#
_entry.id   AF-A0AAD4JQ15-F1
#
_cell.length_a   1.000
_cell.length_b   1.000
_cell.length_c   1.000
_cell.angle_alpha   90.00
_cell.angle_beta   90.00
_cell.angle_gamma   90.00
#
_symmetry.space_group_name_H-M   'P 1'
#
loop_
_entity.id
_entity.type
_entity.pdbx_description
1 polymer ?
#
loop_
_entity_poly.entity_id
_entity_poly.type
_entity_poly.pdbx_seq_one_letter_code
_entity_poly.pdbx_strand_id
1 'polypeptide(L)'
;MPQRYALGAPGWDDERVQSEFSDSLKLQVWHSEKHTLRNIDMFFFLVLSEDHYYIVCFDMRKREALVINNSDEREGVDIRQQYGSTPFRLQTVFADYLYTKGLKTKSLMVRRACMARLEMSWRYTDNNNDCGVYVMWHMETYMGQSVNAWKCNLEKGNVFQMNVLRIKYCGSILASGLNEHAASVERSTNATFAAISKKKQPSVNDILSGDV
;
A
#
# COMPACT_ATOMS: atom_id res chain seq x y z
N MET A 1 -27.30 -11.40 16.93
CA MET A 1 -27.13 -11.19 15.47
C MET A 1 -26.20 -10.00 15.27
N PRO A 2 -25.16 -10.05 14.42
CA PRO A 2 -24.44 -8.83 14.08
C PRO A 2 -25.33 -7.99 13.17
N GLN A 3 -25.55 -6.73 13.55
CA GLN A 3 -26.33 -5.74 12.79
C GLN A 3 -25.83 -5.67 11.35
N ARG A 4 -26.77 -5.72 10.39
CA ARG A 4 -26.53 -5.17 9.05
C ARG A 4 -26.27 -3.68 9.24
N TYR A 5 -25.02 -3.24 9.06
CA TYR A 5 -24.70 -1.82 9.04
C TYR A 5 -25.43 -1.20 7.85
N ALA A 6 -26.24 -0.18 8.09
CA ALA A 6 -26.86 0.58 7.00
C ALA A 6 -25.73 1.28 6.21
N LEU A 7 -25.53 0.82 4.97
CA LEU A 7 -24.42 1.21 4.09
C LEU A 7 -24.68 2.49 3.27
N GLY A 8 -25.77 3.22 3.53
CA GLY A 8 -26.10 4.44 2.78
C GLY A 8 -25.32 5.67 3.23
N ALA A 9 -24.13 5.91 2.66
CA ALA A 9 -23.56 7.26 2.62
C ALA A 9 -24.01 7.90 1.30
N PRO A 10 -24.32 9.22 1.27
CA PRO A 10 -24.75 9.89 0.04
C PRO A 10 -23.74 9.68 -1.10
N GLY A 11 -24.21 9.22 -2.26
CA GLY A 11 -23.41 9.04 -3.48
C GLY A 11 -22.80 7.65 -3.72
N TRP A 12 -23.03 6.69 -2.82
CA TRP A 12 -22.54 5.31 -2.96
C TRP A 12 -23.69 4.32 -3.23
N ASP A 13 -23.61 3.63 -4.36
CA ASP A 13 -24.53 2.55 -4.76
C ASP A 13 -23.90 1.21 -4.37
N ASP A 14 -24.45 0.55 -3.35
CA ASP A 14 -23.89 -0.67 -2.76
C ASP A 14 -23.82 -1.82 -3.77
N GLU A 15 -24.78 -1.93 -4.69
CA GLU A 15 -24.76 -2.99 -5.72
C GLU A 15 -23.65 -2.73 -6.72
N ARG A 16 -23.53 -1.49 -7.21
CA ARG A 16 -22.46 -1.09 -8.12
C ARG A 16 -21.09 -1.29 -7.48
N VAL A 17 -20.91 -0.85 -6.24
CA VAL A 17 -19.64 -0.98 -5.49
C VAL A 17 -19.28 -2.45 -5.29
N GLN A 18 -20.24 -3.29 -4.91
CA GLN A 18 -20.02 -4.73 -4.79
C GLN A 18 -19.61 -5.35 -6.14
N SER A 19 -20.24 -4.94 -7.24
CA SER A 19 -19.92 -5.44 -8.58
C SER A 19 -18.50 -5.05 -9.00
N GLU A 20 -18.18 -3.74 -8.95
CA GLU A 20 -16.86 -3.21 -9.33
C GLU A 20 -15.73 -3.83 -8.50
N PHE A 21 -15.94 -3.96 -7.18
CA PHE A 21 -15.02 -4.67 -6.30
C PHE A 21 -14.83 -6.14 -6.72
N SER A 22 -15.94 -6.83 -6.99
CA SER A 22 -15.92 -8.26 -7.34
C SER A 22 -15.21 -8.51 -8.66
N ASP A 23 -15.45 -7.67 -9.66
CA ASP A 23 -14.83 -7.77 -10.98
C ASP A 23 -13.33 -7.48 -10.91
N SER A 24 -12.94 -6.42 -10.19
CA SER A 24 -11.52 -6.07 -9.97
C SER A 24 -10.77 -7.19 -9.25
N LEU A 25 -11.30 -7.70 -8.13
CA LEU A 25 -10.64 -8.76 -7.38
C LEU A 25 -10.61 -10.08 -8.16
N LYS A 26 -11.67 -10.39 -8.93
CA LYS A 26 -11.68 -11.57 -9.82
C LYS A 26 -10.57 -11.47 -10.87
N LEU A 27 -10.36 -10.30 -11.48
CA LEU A 27 -9.30 -10.08 -12.46
C LEU A 27 -7.92 -10.27 -11.81
N GLN A 28 -7.69 -9.71 -10.62
CA GLN A 28 -6.44 -9.89 -9.89
C GLN A 28 -6.17 -11.36 -9.54
N VAL A 29 -7.18 -12.10 -9.07
CA VAL A 29 -7.04 -13.53 -8.79
C VAL A 29 -6.74 -14.32 -10.07
N TRP A 30 -7.39 -13.96 -11.18
CA TRP A 30 -7.16 -14.60 -12.48
C TRP A 30 -5.71 -14.46 -12.95
N HIS A 31 -5.11 -13.28 -12.79
CA HIS A 31 -3.71 -13.03 -13.14
C HIS A 31 -2.70 -13.51 -12.08
N SER A 32 -3.15 -13.93 -10.90
CA SER A 32 -2.28 -14.50 -9.87
C SER A 32 -1.89 -15.94 -10.17
N GLU A 33 -0.67 -16.34 -9.80
CA GLU A 33 -0.19 -17.72 -9.95
C GLU A 33 -1.07 -18.77 -9.25
N LYS A 34 -1.79 -18.37 -8.19
CA LYS A 34 -2.62 -19.28 -7.39
C LYS A 34 -3.98 -19.54 -8.02
N HIS A 35 -4.49 -18.62 -8.83
CA HIS A 35 -5.85 -18.62 -9.41
C HIS A 35 -6.99 -18.88 -8.39
N THR A 36 -6.71 -18.78 -7.08
CA THR A 36 -7.65 -19.12 -6.00
C THR A 36 -7.28 -18.42 -4.70
N LEU A 37 -8.30 -18.08 -3.90
CA LEU A 37 -8.14 -17.48 -2.58
C LEU A 37 -8.09 -18.50 -1.44
N ARG A 38 -8.25 -19.80 -1.73
CA ARG A 38 -8.33 -20.85 -0.68
C ARG A 38 -7.09 -20.90 0.19
N ASN A 39 -5.91 -20.78 -0.40
CA ASN A 39 -4.62 -20.93 0.28
C ASN A 39 -3.96 -19.57 0.59
N ILE A 40 -4.75 -18.49 0.63
CA ILE A 40 -4.27 -17.14 0.94
C ILE A 40 -4.66 -16.78 2.38
N ASP A 41 -3.66 -16.48 3.20
CA ASP A 41 -3.85 -16.23 4.63
C ASP A 41 -3.91 -14.74 4.99
N MET A 42 -3.38 -13.87 4.13
CA MET A 42 -3.37 -12.42 4.32
C MET A 42 -3.86 -11.72 3.07
N PHE A 43 -4.72 -10.73 3.26
CA PHE A 43 -5.26 -9.91 2.17
C PHE A 43 -4.94 -8.46 2.46
N PHE A 44 -4.20 -7.83 1.54
CA PHE A 44 -3.82 -6.43 1.63
C PHE A 44 -4.60 -5.63 0.61
N PHE A 45 -5.27 -4.59 1.06
CA PHE A 45 -6.00 -3.66 0.21
C PHE A 45 -5.40 -2.27 0.40
N LEU A 46 -4.89 -1.70 -0.68
CA LEU A 46 -4.47 -0.31 -0.75
C LEU A 46 -5.72 0.57 -0.84
N VAL A 47 -5.87 1.50 0.09
CA VAL A 47 -7.00 2.43 0.16
C VAL A 47 -6.48 3.83 -0.08
N LEU A 48 -7.16 4.54 -0.99
CA LEU A 48 -7.00 5.96 -1.21
C LEU A 48 -8.23 6.67 -0.65
N SER A 49 -8.02 7.53 0.34
CA SER A 49 -9.09 8.35 0.93
C SER A 49 -8.54 9.73 1.23
N GLU A 50 -9.24 10.78 0.81
CA GLU A 50 -8.84 12.19 1.04
C GLU A 50 -7.36 12.45 0.67
N ASP A 51 -6.96 12.00 -0.52
CA ASP A 51 -5.59 12.11 -1.06
C ASP A 51 -4.49 11.41 -0.22
N HIS A 52 -4.88 10.53 0.70
CA HIS A 52 -3.96 9.77 1.53
C HIS A 52 -4.05 8.26 1.29
N TYR A 53 -2.89 7.62 1.11
CA TYR A 53 -2.78 6.17 0.94
C TYR A 53 -2.52 5.47 2.27
N TYR A 54 -3.28 4.40 2.54
CA TYR A 54 -3.03 3.48 3.65
C TYR A 54 -3.45 2.05 3.26
N ILE A 55 -3.17 1.08 4.14
CA ILE A 55 -3.49 -0.33 3.89
C ILE A 55 -4.54 -0.82 4.88
N VAL A 56 -5.50 -1.62 4.39
CA VAL A 56 -6.30 -2.52 5.22
C VAL A 56 -5.82 -3.95 5.00
N CYS A 57 -5.33 -4.58 6.06
CA CYS A 57 -4.85 -5.95 6.07
C CYS A 57 -5.84 -6.86 6.82
N PHE A 58 -6.36 -7.90 6.15
CA PHE A 58 -7.11 -8.96 6.82
C PHE A 58 -6.20 -10.18 7.01
N ASP A 59 -5.81 -10.48 8.26
CA ASP A 59 -4.99 -11.65 8.60
C ASP A 59 -5.89 -12.79 9.09
N MET A 60 -6.07 -13.81 8.24
CA MET A 60 -6.91 -14.97 8.53
C MET A 60 -6.34 -15.83 9.65
N ARG A 61 -5.02 -15.82 9.85
CA ARG A 61 -4.37 -16.66 10.88
C ARG A 61 -4.73 -16.15 12.27
N LYS A 62 -4.80 -14.83 12.42
CA LYS A 62 -5.14 -14.14 13.67
C LYS A 62 -6.62 -13.77 13.80
N ARG A 63 -7.38 -13.81 12.70
CA ARG A 63 -8.78 -13.34 12.63
C ARG A 63 -8.90 -11.83 12.92
N GLU A 64 -7.92 -11.08 12.46
CA GLU A 64 -7.79 -9.64 12.71
C GLU A 64 -7.90 -8.84 11.40
N ALA A 65 -8.38 -7.61 11.53
CA ALA A 65 -8.32 -6.59 10.48
C ALA A 65 -7.49 -5.42 11.01
N LEU A 66 -6.45 -5.04 10.27
CA LEU A 66 -5.50 -4.01 10.68
C LEU A 66 -5.46 -2.89 9.64
N VAL A 67 -5.61 -1.66 10.10
CA VAL A 67 -5.28 -0.47 9.33
C VAL A 67 -3.82 -0.14 9.57
N ILE A 68 -3.00 -0.18 8.53
CA ILE A 68 -1.58 0.17 8.57
C ILE A 68 -1.43 1.51 7.86
N ASN A 69 -1.12 2.54 8.64
CA ASN A 69 -1.04 3.93 8.18
C ASN A 69 0.21 4.61 8.76
N ASN A 70 0.95 5.36 7.95
CA ASN A 70 2.12 6.12 8.38
C ASN A 70 1.77 7.45 9.07
N SER A 71 0.53 7.94 8.97
CA SER A 71 0.09 9.14 9.71
C SER A 71 0.35 8.97 11.21
N ASP A 72 0.74 10.03 11.91
CA ASP A 72 0.92 10.11 13.38
C ASP A 72 -0.30 10.74 14.08
N GLU A 73 -1.48 10.68 13.44
CA GLU A 73 -2.75 11.09 14.05
C GLU A 73 -2.97 10.43 15.43
N ARG A 74 -3.65 11.17 16.32
CA ARG A 74 -3.79 10.88 17.76
C ARG A 74 -4.12 9.41 18.05
N GLU A 75 -3.34 8.83 18.96
CA GLU A 75 -3.58 7.50 19.50
C GLU A 75 -4.88 7.44 20.29
N GLY A 76 -5.49 6.25 20.35
CA GLY A 76 -6.70 6.00 21.15
C GLY A 76 -8.00 6.62 20.61
N VAL A 77 -7.95 7.24 19.42
CA VAL A 77 -9.15 7.67 18.69
C VAL A 77 -9.85 6.44 18.10
N ASP A 78 -11.17 6.43 18.16
CA ASP A 78 -11.96 5.37 17.52
C ASP A 78 -11.70 5.33 16.01
N ILE A 79 -11.49 4.13 15.47
CA ILE A 79 -11.08 3.95 14.08
C ILE A 79 -12.15 4.45 13.08
N ARG A 80 -13.44 4.47 13.44
CA ARG A 80 -14.50 5.07 12.59
C ARG A 80 -14.43 6.57 12.60
N GLN A 81 -14.04 7.17 13.73
CA GLN A 81 -13.82 8.62 13.79
C GLN A 81 -12.61 9.00 12.94
N GLN A 82 -11.56 8.17 12.93
CA GLN A 82 -10.33 8.45 12.21
C GLN A 82 -10.42 8.19 10.70
N TYR A 83 -10.99 7.07 10.29
CA TYR A 83 -11.00 6.63 8.87
C TYR A 83 -12.40 6.62 8.24
N GLY A 84 -13.41 7.11 8.96
CA GLY A 84 -14.79 7.10 8.50
C GLY A 84 -15.32 5.68 8.28
N SER A 85 -16.16 5.54 7.24
CA SER A 85 -16.81 4.27 6.91
C SER A 85 -16.04 3.42 5.88
N THR A 86 -15.03 3.97 5.22
CA THR A 86 -14.34 3.33 4.07
C THR A 86 -13.75 1.96 4.41
N PRO A 87 -12.95 1.78 5.49
CA PRO A 87 -12.42 0.46 5.83
C PRO A 87 -13.50 -0.58 6.16
N PHE A 88 -14.60 -0.16 6.80
CA PHE A 88 -15.71 -1.04 7.18
C PHE A 88 -16.58 -1.45 5.99
N ARG A 89 -16.75 -0.56 5.02
CA ARG A 89 -17.37 -0.88 3.73
C ARG A 89 -16.52 -1.91 3.00
N LEU A 90 -15.20 -1.68 2.90
CA LEU A 90 -14.25 -2.63 2.33
C LEU A 90 -14.35 -4.01 3.00
N GLN A 91 -14.38 -4.06 4.34
CA GLN A 91 -14.59 -5.30 5.09
C GLN A 91 -15.89 -6.00 4.71
N THR A 92 -16.98 -5.25 4.53
CA THR A 92 -18.29 -5.80 4.16
C THR A 92 -18.27 -6.38 2.75
N VAL A 93 -17.84 -5.60 1.75
CA VAL A 93 -17.82 -6.06 0.35
C VAL A 93 -16.85 -7.21 0.13
N PHE A 94 -15.73 -7.23 0.85
CA PHE A 94 -14.78 -8.34 0.82
C PHE A 94 -15.34 -9.61 1.46
N ALA A 95 -16.02 -9.49 2.62
CA ALA A 95 -16.68 -10.63 3.24
C ALA A 95 -17.77 -11.23 2.33
N ASP A 96 -18.55 -10.38 1.67
CA ASP A 96 -19.61 -10.80 0.76
C ASP A 96 -19.04 -11.43 -0.51
N TYR A 97 -17.96 -10.87 -1.06
CA TYR A 97 -17.21 -11.51 -2.15
C TYR A 97 -16.76 -12.92 -1.78
N LEU A 98 -16.11 -13.11 -0.63
CA LEU A 98 -15.68 -14.44 -0.17
C LEU A 98 -16.86 -15.41 -0.02
N TYR A 99 -18.02 -14.92 0.44
CA TYR A 99 -19.22 -15.73 0.56
C TYR A 99 -19.71 -16.22 -0.80
N THR A 100 -19.78 -15.34 -1.81
CA THR A 100 -20.21 -15.71 -3.17
C THR A 100 -19.23 -16.68 -3.86
N LYS A 101 -17.95 -16.66 -3.47
CA LYS A 101 -16.95 -17.67 -3.92
C LYS A 101 -16.99 -18.99 -3.14
N GLY A 102 -17.96 -19.17 -2.24
CA GLY A 102 -18.10 -20.37 -1.43
C GLY A 102 -17.10 -20.49 -0.27
N LEU A 103 -16.33 -19.43 0.03
CA LEU A 103 -15.35 -19.38 1.12
C LEU A 103 -16.01 -18.92 2.43
N LYS A 104 -17.07 -19.62 2.83
CA LYS A 104 -17.96 -19.23 3.95
C LYS A 104 -17.20 -18.99 5.26
N THR A 105 -16.22 -19.83 5.58
CA THR A 105 -15.40 -19.67 6.80
C THR A 105 -14.60 -18.38 6.77
N LYS A 106 -13.90 -18.08 5.66
CA LYS A 106 -13.13 -16.83 5.52
C LYS A 106 -14.04 -15.61 5.52
N SER A 107 -15.17 -15.68 4.84
CA SER A 107 -16.20 -14.63 4.87
C SER A 107 -16.63 -14.32 6.30
N LEU A 108 -16.91 -15.34 7.12
CA LEU A 108 -17.29 -15.16 8.52
C LEU A 108 -16.15 -14.58 9.37
N MET A 109 -14.90 -14.99 9.12
CA MET A 109 -13.73 -14.45 9.79
C MET A 109 -13.55 -12.96 9.47
N VAL A 110 -13.61 -12.57 8.19
CA VAL A 110 -13.55 -11.15 7.78
C VAL A 110 -14.68 -10.37 8.42
N ARG A 111 -15.93 -10.86 8.35
CA ARG A 111 -17.10 -10.15 8.89
C ARG A 111 -17.04 -9.94 10.40
N ARG A 112 -16.36 -10.83 11.14
CA ARG A 112 -16.23 -10.78 12.60
C ARG A 112 -14.92 -10.14 13.09
N ALA A 113 -13.97 -9.90 12.19
CA ALA A 113 -12.70 -9.30 12.57
C ALA A 113 -12.93 -7.92 13.18
N CYS A 114 -12.39 -7.71 14.39
CA CYS A 114 -12.32 -6.38 14.95
C CYS A 114 -11.26 -5.60 14.18
N MET A 115 -11.62 -4.41 13.70
CA MET A 115 -10.69 -3.56 12.98
C MET A 115 -9.97 -2.64 13.95
N ALA A 116 -8.65 -2.66 13.93
CA ALA A 116 -7.80 -1.79 14.73
C ALA A 116 -6.74 -1.13 13.85
N ARG A 117 -6.22 0.01 14.30
CA ARG A 117 -5.02 0.61 13.70
C ARG A 117 -3.78 -0.03 14.31
N LEU A 118 -2.78 -0.29 13.47
CA LEU A 118 -1.49 -0.79 13.93
C LEU A 118 -0.63 0.38 14.40
N GLU A 119 -0.35 0.42 15.70
CA GLU A 119 0.42 1.51 16.34
C GLU A 119 1.92 1.29 16.15
N MET A 120 2.54 2.05 15.25
CA MET A 120 3.97 1.94 14.91
C MET A 120 4.75 3.16 15.42
N SER A 121 5.98 2.96 15.90
CA SER A 121 6.82 4.04 16.44
C SER A 121 7.40 4.99 15.38
N TRP A 122 7.41 4.59 14.12
CA TRP A 122 7.95 5.35 12.99
C TRP A 122 6.90 6.15 12.20
N ARG A 123 5.68 6.27 12.71
CA ARG A 123 4.63 7.12 12.11
C ARG A 123 5.07 8.59 12.08
N TYR A 124 4.70 9.30 11.01
CA TYR A 124 5.11 10.67 10.76
C TYR A 124 4.04 11.41 9.91
N THR A 125 3.38 12.41 10.50
CA THR A 125 2.34 13.24 9.85
C THR A 125 2.88 14.33 8.94
N ASP A 126 4.09 14.84 9.16
CA ASP A 126 4.56 16.05 8.46
C ASP A 126 5.04 15.75 7.02
N ASN A 127 4.69 14.58 6.49
CA ASN A 127 5.07 14.11 5.18
C ASN A 127 3.87 13.55 4.42
N ASN A 128 3.01 14.45 3.95
CA ASN A 128 1.82 14.11 3.19
C ASN A 128 2.13 13.50 1.81
N ASN A 129 3.37 13.62 1.32
CA ASN A 129 3.74 13.21 -0.04
C ASN A 129 4.26 11.78 -0.15
N ASP A 130 4.60 11.12 0.97
CA ASP A 130 5.24 9.80 0.96
C ASP A 130 4.34 8.65 1.40
N CYS A 131 3.05 8.89 1.63
CA CYS A 131 2.11 7.84 2.04
C CYS A 131 2.16 6.61 1.12
N GLY A 132 2.27 6.80 -0.20
CA GLY A 132 2.47 5.71 -1.15
C GLY A 132 3.79 4.94 -0.98
N VAL A 133 4.89 5.62 -0.65
CA VAL A 133 6.20 5.00 -0.38
C VAL A 133 6.14 4.16 0.90
N TYR A 134 5.51 4.67 1.95
CA TYR A 134 5.27 3.93 3.18
C TYR A 134 4.42 2.68 2.91
N VAL A 135 3.32 2.82 2.15
CA VAL A 135 2.45 1.69 1.80
C VAL A 135 3.22 0.59 1.05
N MET A 136 4.01 0.94 0.04
CA MET A 136 4.83 -0.04 -0.68
C MET A 136 5.83 -0.75 0.25
N TRP A 137 6.51 -0.02 1.13
CA TRP A 137 7.45 -0.60 2.09
C TRP A 137 6.78 -1.46 3.15
N HIS A 138 5.61 -1.06 3.63
CA HIS A 138 4.85 -1.82 4.59
C HIS A 138 4.36 -3.14 3.99
N MET A 139 3.86 -3.12 2.75
CA MET A 139 3.49 -4.34 2.03
C MET A 139 4.69 -5.27 1.76
N GLU A 140 5.88 -4.71 1.56
CA GLU A 140 7.10 -5.50 1.33
C GLU A 140 7.61 -6.19 2.61
N THR A 141 7.47 -5.54 3.76
CA THR A 141 8.12 -6.00 5.01
C THR A 141 7.16 -6.63 6.03
N TYR A 142 5.88 -6.28 5.98
CA TYR A 142 4.89 -6.81 6.92
C TYR A 142 4.37 -8.19 6.49
N MET A 143 4.55 -9.17 7.35
CA MET A 143 4.13 -10.57 7.16
C MET A 143 3.19 -11.04 8.28
N GLY A 144 2.57 -10.10 9.00
CA GLY A 144 1.69 -10.38 10.14
C GLY A 144 2.43 -10.55 11.47
N GLN A 145 3.62 -9.97 11.62
CA GLN A 145 4.31 -9.93 12.91
C GLN A 145 3.58 -8.99 13.89
N SER A 146 3.86 -9.09 15.19
CA SER A 146 3.50 -8.00 16.12
C SER A 146 4.37 -6.77 15.82
N VAL A 147 3.94 -5.57 16.22
CA VAL A 147 4.71 -4.34 16.00
C VAL A 147 6.14 -4.48 16.52
N ASN A 148 6.31 -5.01 17.74
CA ASN A 148 7.63 -5.19 18.37
C ASN A 148 8.53 -6.19 17.62
N ALA A 149 7.94 -7.12 16.86
CA ALA A 149 8.67 -8.10 16.06
C ALA A 149 8.81 -7.68 14.59
N TRP A 150 8.13 -6.61 14.16
CA TRP A 150 8.18 -6.13 12.80
C TRP A 150 9.43 -5.28 12.59
N LYS A 151 10.44 -5.87 11.94
CA LYS A 151 11.69 -5.22 11.54
C LYS A 151 11.47 -4.32 10.32
N CYS A 152 10.69 -3.26 10.49
CA CYS A 152 10.40 -2.28 9.44
C CYS A 152 11.64 -1.41 9.12
N ASN A 153 12.52 -1.19 10.09
CA ASN A 153 13.76 -0.40 9.99
C ASN A 153 13.56 1.05 9.50
N LEU A 154 12.33 1.56 9.54
CA LEU A 154 12.06 2.97 9.27
C LEU A 154 12.28 3.80 10.51
N GLU A 155 12.94 4.93 10.32
CA GLU A 155 13.12 5.96 11.34
C GLU A 155 12.14 7.11 11.08
N LYS A 156 11.48 7.57 12.14
CA LYS A 156 10.53 8.68 12.07
C LYS A 156 11.21 9.93 11.50
N GLY A 157 10.64 10.49 10.42
CA GLY A 157 11.14 11.72 9.80
C GLY A 157 12.45 11.58 9.02
N ASN A 158 12.97 10.36 8.78
CA ASN A 158 14.22 10.18 8.05
C ASN A 158 14.03 10.37 6.54
N VAL A 159 14.29 11.61 6.08
CA VAL A 159 14.17 12.01 4.66
C VAL A 159 15.12 11.23 3.74
N PHE A 160 16.31 10.88 4.23
CA PHE A 160 17.28 10.11 3.44
C PHE A 160 16.74 8.71 3.12
N GLN A 161 16.17 8.01 4.12
CA GLN A 161 15.52 6.72 3.90
C GLN A 161 14.37 6.82 2.89
N MET A 162 13.53 7.86 3.00
CA MET A 162 12.45 8.08 2.04
C MET A 162 12.97 8.31 0.62
N ASN A 163 14.04 9.08 0.44
CA ASN A 163 14.66 9.27 -0.87
C ASN A 163 15.23 7.98 -1.46
N VAL A 164 15.88 7.15 -0.64
CA VAL A 164 16.36 5.83 -1.09
C VAL A 164 15.20 4.94 -1.54
N LEU A 165 14.10 4.91 -0.78
CA LEU A 165 12.91 4.13 -1.16
C LEU A 165 12.21 4.68 -2.40
N ARG A 166 12.10 6.01 -2.55
CA ARG A 166 11.60 6.65 -3.78
C ARG A 166 12.40 6.20 -4.99
N ILE A 167 13.74 6.25 -4.91
CA ILE A 167 14.63 5.79 -5.99
C ILE A 167 14.41 4.31 -6.28
N LYS A 168 14.35 3.47 -5.24
CA LYS A 168 14.11 2.02 -5.38
C LYS A 168 12.80 1.73 -6.13
N TYR A 169 11.69 2.29 -5.65
CA TYR A 169 10.38 1.99 -6.23
C TYR A 169 10.19 2.63 -7.61
N CYS A 170 10.63 3.87 -7.79
CA CYS A 170 10.60 4.53 -9.10
C CYS A 170 11.42 3.75 -10.13
N GLY A 171 12.66 3.36 -9.79
CA GLY A 171 13.50 2.53 -10.64
C GLY A 171 12.84 1.18 -10.98
N SER A 172 12.22 0.53 -9.98
CA SER A 172 11.54 -0.76 -10.17
C SER A 172 10.32 -0.65 -11.10
N ILE A 173 9.52 0.41 -10.95
CA ILE A 173 8.35 0.67 -11.81
C ILE A 173 8.80 0.98 -13.24
N LEU A 174 9.79 1.87 -13.38
CA LEU A 174 10.31 2.29 -14.68
C LEU A 174 10.92 1.13 -15.47
N ALA A 175 11.64 0.24 -14.79
CA ALA A 175 12.29 -0.93 -15.39
C ALA A 175 11.39 -2.18 -15.45
N SER A 176 10.16 -2.12 -14.95
CA SER A 176 9.25 -3.25 -14.93
C SER A 176 8.89 -3.72 -16.34
N GLY A 177 8.83 -5.03 -16.56
CA GLY A 177 8.32 -5.60 -17.82
C GLY A 177 6.83 -5.31 -18.07
N LEU A 178 6.11 -4.82 -17.05
CA LEU A 178 4.73 -4.35 -17.17
C LEU A 178 4.65 -2.89 -17.66
N ASN A 179 5.76 -2.15 -17.65
CA ASN A 179 5.79 -0.80 -18.17
C ASN A 179 5.88 -0.87 -19.70
N GLU A 180 4.78 -0.52 -20.38
CA GLU A 180 4.69 -0.47 -21.85
C GLU A 180 5.74 0.46 -22.48
N HIS A 181 6.28 1.40 -21.70
CA HIS A 181 7.32 2.34 -22.11
C HIS A 181 8.73 1.96 -21.64
N ALA A 182 8.94 0.77 -21.05
CA ALA A 182 10.23 0.35 -20.48
C ALA A 182 11.40 0.51 -21.48
N ALA A 183 11.23 0.07 -22.73
CA ALA A 183 12.26 0.20 -23.76
C ALA A 183 12.57 1.67 -24.12
N SER A 184 11.58 2.56 -24.03
CA SER A 184 11.79 4.00 -24.24
C SER A 184 12.59 4.62 -23.09
N VAL A 185 12.23 4.24 -21.85
CA VAL A 185 12.94 4.66 -20.65
C VAL A 185 14.39 4.18 -20.71
N GLU A 186 14.64 2.91 -21.00
CA GLU A 186 15.99 2.33 -21.08
C GLU A 186 16.87 3.06 -22.11
N ARG A 187 16.35 3.30 -23.32
CA ARG A 187 17.07 4.06 -24.35
C ARG A 187 17.41 5.47 -23.88
N SER A 188 16.46 6.17 -23.26
CA SER A 188 16.66 7.52 -22.75
C SER A 188 17.72 7.54 -21.64
N THR A 189 17.63 6.60 -20.70
CA THR A 189 18.60 6.42 -19.62
C THR A 189 20.01 6.15 -20.15
N ASN A 190 20.17 5.25 -21.12
CA ASN A 190 21.47 4.95 -21.75
C ASN A 190 22.06 6.18 -22.47
N ALA A 191 21.23 6.95 -23.18
CA ALA A 191 21.65 8.19 -23.82
C ALA A 191 22.10 9.24 -22.80
N THR A 192 21.37 9.39 -21.69
CA THR A 192 21.75 10.29 -20.59
C THR A 192 23.07 9.87 -19.93
N PHE A 193 23.25 8.58 -19.63
CA PHE A 193 24.51 8.07 -19.06
C PHE A 193 25.70 8.28 -20.00
N ALA A 194 25.52 8.05 -21.30
CA ALA A 194 26.55 8.33 -22.29
C ALA A 194 26.89 9.82 -22.35
N ALA A 195 25.90 10.72 -22.23
CA ALA A 195 26.13 12.16 -22.20
C ALA A 195 26.85 12.62 -20.92
N ILE A 196 26.51 12.05 -19.76
CA ILE A 196 27.17 12.33 -18.48
C ILE A 196 28.62 11.84 -18.51
N SER A 197 28.86 10.61 -18.99
CA SER A 197 30.20 10.02 -19.07
C SER A 197 31.14 10.76 -20.03
N LYS A 198 30.57 11.50 -20.99
CA LYS A 198 31.31 12.37 -21.91
C LYS A 198 31.60 13.76 -21.34
N LYS A 199 30.91 14.19 -20.28
CA LYS A 199 31.29 15.41 -19.54
C LYS A 199 32.56 15.12 -18.76
N LYS A 200 33.67 15.71 -19.19
CA LYS A 200 34.95 15.67 -18.46
C LYS A 200 34.70 16.15 -17.03
N GLN A 201 35.06 15.36 -16.01
CA GLN A 201 35.19 15.93 -14.67
C GLN A 201 36.31 16.98 -14.73
N PRO A 202 36.10 18.19 -14.18
CA PRO A 202 37.16 19.20 -14.17
C PRO A 202 38.38 18.62 -13.47
N SER A 203 39.55 18.77 -14.10
CA SER A 203 40.79 18.32 -13.48
C SER A 203 41.07 19.18 -12.25
N VAL A 204 41.88 18.66 -11.32
CA VAL A 204 42.31 19.44 -10.14
C VAL A 204 42.94 20.78 -10.57
N ASN A 205 43.60 20.82 -11.73
CA ASN A 205 44.18 22.05 -12.26
C ASN A 205 43.13 23.04 -12.80
N ASP A 206 42.02 22.58 -13.36
CA ASP A 206 40.91 23.43 -13.84
C ASP A 206 40.17 24.09 -12.67
N ILE A 207 40.09 23.39 -11.53
CA ILE A 207 39.49 23.91 -10.29
C ILE A 207 40.42 24.95 -9.64
N LEU A 208 41.74 24.73 -9.70
CA LEU A 208 42.73 25.61 -9.08
C LEU A 208 43.03 26.87 -9.90
N SER A 209 42.73 26.90 -11.20
CA SER A 209 42.90 28.10 -12.05
C SER A 209 41.74 29.09 -11.97
N GLY A 210 40.61 28.70 -11.36
CA GLY A 210 39.43 29.58 -11.19
C GLY A 210 38.57 29.74 -12.45
N ASP A 211 38.81 28.95 -13.50
CA ASP A 211 38.08 28.99 -14.77
C ASP A 211 37.03 27.87 -14.85
N VAL A 212 36.12 27.81 -13.87
CA VAL A 212 34.88 27.01 -13.93
C VAL A 212 33.67 27.92 -13.88
#